data_AF-A0A5P5ZPD3-F1
#
_entry.id   AF-A0A5P5ZPD3-F1
#
_cell.length_a   1.000
_cell.length_b   1.000
_cell.length_c   1.000
_cell.angle_alpha   90.00
_cell.angle_beta   90.00
_cell.angle_gamma   90.00
#
_symmetry.space_group_name_H-M   'P 1'
#
loop_
_entity.id
_entity.type
_entity.pdbx_description
1 polymer ?
#
loop_
_entity_poly.entity_id
_entity_poly.type
_entity_poly.pdbx_seq_one_letter_code
_entity_poly.pdbx_strand_id
1 'polypeptide(L)'
;MSTEKTRLHIRNKNRERYDLNALKEAEPALGNYIKPNKYGDDSVEFANPEAVKLLNKALLSHYYGIKHWDFPADNLCPPIPGRADYLHYMADLLGQSNFGSIPEGEKITVLDIGVGANCIYPALGVSEYGWKFVGSDADPNSVASAGKIAESNEQLKDNVEIRLQPDADSVFHGIIGDGERFDFTLCNPPFHSSEEEAEKGTQRKVRNLTGKKAAEAELNFSGISQELIYPGGEIAFIRKMIKESRAFGKNCYWFTTLVSKESNLKKVYSALEEAQIVYRKTIPMGTGNKVSRIVAWTFLTREEQMQWREDRWKVKTTDEKQKQQPDSRV
;
A
#
# COMPACT_ATOMS: atom_id res chain seq x y z
N MET A 1 9.79 17.40 25.41
CA MET A 1 8.56 17.41 24.60
C MET A 1 8.81 16.58 23.37
N SER A 2 8.01 15.54 23.10
CA SER A 2 8.16 14.72 21.90
C SER A 2 7.90 15.58 20.66
N THR A 3 8.79 15.52 19.68
CA THR A 3 8.60 16.21 18.40
C THR A 3 7.66 15.37 17.53
N GLU A 4 6.41 15.83 17.40
CA GLU A 4 5.43 15.24 16.52
C GLU A 4 5.94 15.25 15.06
N LYS A 5 5.80 14.12 14.36
CA LYS A 5 6.15 13.97 12.94
C LYS A 5 5.05 14.61 12.08
N THR A 6 5.18 15.92 11.87
CA THR A 6 4.19 16.72 11.13
C THR A 6 4.08 16.41 9.64
N ARG A 7 5.02 15.65 9.07
CA ARG A 7 4.99 15.24 7.65
C ARG A 7 4.05 14.08 7.35
N LEU A 8 3.72 13.26 8.36
CA LEU A 8 2.75 12.19 8.22
C LEU A 8 1.32 12.76 8.24
N HIS A 9 0.42 12.08 7.52
CA HIS A 9 -0.99 12.38 7.48
C HIS A 9 -1.58 12.48 8.90
N ILE A 10 -2.53 13.40 9.14
CA ILE A 10 -3.06 13.70 10.48
C ILE A 10 -3.67 12.49 11.21
N ARG A 11 -4.27 11.55 10.47
CA ARG A 11 -4.84 10.29 10.96
C ARG A 11 -3.80 9.19 11.26
N ASN A 12 -2.52 9.42 10.97
CA ASN A 12 -1.49 8.41 11.15
C ASN A 12 -1.18 8.17 12.64
N LYS A 13 -1.33 6.94 13.11
CA LYS A 13 -1.11 6.53 14.51
C LYS A 13 0.34 6.65 14.98
N ASN A 14 1.30 6.86 14.06
CA ASN A 14 2.72 6.90 14.37
C ASN A 14 3.34 8.29 14.25
N ARG A 15 2.52 9.35 14.38
CA ARG A 15 2.98 10.75 14.39
C ARG A 15 3.84 11.07 15.62
N GLU A 16 3.60 10.43 16.75
CA GLU A 16 4.38 10.65 17.97
C GLU A 16 5.64 9.77 18.02
N ARG A 17 6.44 9.94 19.10
CA ARG A 17 7.51 9.00 19.42
C ARG A 17 6.89 7.64 19.74
N TYR A 18 7.54 6.56 19.31
CA TYR A 18 7.05 5.22 19.60
C TYR A 18 7.01 4.95 21.10
N ASP A 19 5.88 4.42 21.58
CA ASP A 19 5.77 3.90 22.93
C ASP A 19 6.50 2.55 23.00
N LEU A 20 7.79 2.59 23.33
CA LEU A 20 8.63 1.40 23.37
C LEU A 20 8.18 0.39 24.42
N ASN A 21 7.46 0.80 25.46
CA ASN A 21 6.95 -0.14 26.47
C ASN A 21 5.78 -0.92 25.90
N ALA A 22 4.79 -0.23 25.33
CA ALA A 22 3.67 -0.87 24.67
C ALA A 22 4.11 -1.80 23.52
N LEU A 23 5.14 -1.39 22.75
CA LEU A 23 5.67 -2.22 21.68
C LEU A 23 6.43 -3.46 22.18
N LYS A 24 7.15 -3.39 23.30
CA LYS A 24 7.76 -4.57 23.94
C LYS A 24 6.69 -5.53 24.47
N GLU A 25 5.59 -5.03 24.99
CA GLU A 25 4.48 -5.88 25.44
C GLU A 25 3.86 -6.62 24.25
N ALA A 26 3.71 -5.95 23.10
CA ALA A 26 3.18 -6.56 21.88
C ALA A 26 4.15 -7.53 21.19
N GLU A 27 5.45 -7.28 21.26
CA GLU A 27 6.52 -8.11 20.68
C GLU A 27 7.74 -8.13 21.63
N PRO A 28 7.80 -9.07 22.61
CA PRO A 28 8.85 -9.10 23.63
C PRO A 28 10.27 -9.20 23.07
N ALA A 29 10.46 -9.85 21.92
CA ALA A 29 11.76 -9.98 21.29
C ALA A 29 12.36 -8.62 20.86
N LEU A 30 11.53 -7.59 20.63
CA LEU A 30 11.98 -6.24 20.33
C LEU A 30 12.86 -5.65 21.45
N GLY A 31 12.63 -6.07 22.71
CA GLY A 31 13.39 -5.60 23.87
C GLY A 31 14.90 -5.83 23.74
N ASN A 32 15.32 -6.88 23.04
CA ASN A 32 16.73 -7.21 22.81
C ASN A 32 17.44 -6.20 21.88
N TYR A 33 16.67 -5.37 21.18
CA TYR A 33 17.16 -4.42 20.18
C TYR A 33 16.93 -2.95 20.56
N ILE A 34 16.48 -2.70 21.80
CA ILE A 34 16.34 -1.36 22.34
C ILE A 34 17.64 -0.97 23.05
N LYS A 35 18.23 0.13 22.61
CA LYS A 35 19.46 0.68 23.17
C LYS A 35 19.33 2.21 23.30
N PRO A 36 20.02 2.84 24.26
CA PRO A 36 20.11 4.29 24.32
C PRO A 36 20.69 4.85 23.01
N ASN A 37 20.06 5.87 22.46
CA ASN A 37 20.58 6.61 21.32
C ASN A 37 21.70 7.58 21.77
N LYS A 38 22.27 8.35 20.83
CA LYS A 38 23.33 9.33 21.11
C LYS A 38 22.96 10.45 22.09
N TYR A 39 21.68 10.59 22.42
CA TYR A 39 21.14 11.55 23.39
C TYR A 39 20.78 10.89 24.73
N GLY A 40 21.07 9.60 24.92
CA GLY A 40 20.76 8.84 26.15
C GLY A 40 19.34 8.28 26.21
N ASP A 41 18.56 8.49 25.16
CA ASP A 41 17.14 8.14 25.05
C ASP A 41 16.97 6.74 24.45
N ASP A 42 16.16 5.87 25.05
CA ASP A 42 15.90 4.54 24.47
C ASP A 42 15.35 4.64 23.05
N SER A 43 15.92 3.81 22.16
CA SER A 43 15.60 3.75 20.74
C SER A 43 15.83 2.34 20.20
N VAL A 44 15.12 2.00 19.13
CA VAL A 44 15.37 0.77 18.36
C VAL A 44 16.65 0.94 17.53
N GLU A 45 17.41 -0.15 17.38
CA GLU A 45 18.58 -0.24 16.50
C GLU A 45 18.17 -0.30 15.02
N PHE A 46 17.83 0.85 14.42
CA PHE A 46 17.34 0.93 13.02
C PHE A 46 18.33 0.45 11.93
N ALA A 47 19.60 0.22 12.27
CA ALA A 47 20.59 -0.35 11.36
C ALA A 47 20.51 -1.89 11.30
N ASN A 48 19.82 -2.53 12.24
CA ASN A 48 19.64 -3.97 12.30
C ASN A 48 18.30 -4.38 11.62
N PRO A 49 18.32 -5.17 10.53
CA PRO A 49 17.11 -5.58 9.83
C PRO A 49 16.10 -6.34 10.68
N GLU A 50 16.58 -7.18 11.59
CA GLU A 50 15.72 -7.95 12.50
C GLU A 50 15.02 -7.02 13.50
N ALA A 51 15.76 -6.04 14.05
CA ALA A 51 15.19 -5.02 14.91
C ALA A 51 14.09 -4.21 14.19
N VAL A 52 14.28 -3.91 12.91
CA VAL A 52 13.28 -3.22 12.08
C VAL A 52 12.07 -4.13 11.81
N LYS A 53 12.26 -5.42 11.52
CA LYS A 53 11.16 -6.37 11.34
C LYS A 53 10.34 -6.52 12.62
N LEU A 54 10.98 -6.70 13.77
CA LEU A 54 10.34 -6.78 15.09
C LEU A 54 9.62 -5.48 15.47
N LEU A 55 10.20 -4.32 15.17
CA LEU A 55 9.51 -3.04 15.37
C LEU A 55 8.22 -2.97 14.53
N ASN A 56 8.27 -3.34 13.25
CA ASN A 56 7.08 -3.28 12.40
C ASN A 56 6.02 -4.34 12.82
N LYS A 57 6.43 -5.54 13.26
CA LYS A 57 5.55 -6.53 13.91
C LYS A 57 4.86 -5.95 15.14
N ALA A 58 5.62 -5.32 16.03
CA ALA A 58 5.10 -4.69 17.24
C ALA A 58 4.09 -3.58 16.91
N LEU A 59 4.39 -2.73 15.93
CA LEU A 59 3.50 -1.65 15.48
C LEU A 59 2.17 -2.21 14.95
N LEU A 60 2.23 -3.24 14.10
CA LEU A 60 1.07 -3.92 13.53
C LEU A 60 0.21 -4.58 14.61
N SER A 61 0.83 -5.31 15.52
CA SER A 61 0.14 -5.97 16.63
C SER A 61 -0.54 -4.95 17.54
N HIS A 62 0.19 -3.93 18.00
CA HIS A 62 -0.29 -2.97 18.99
C HIS A 62 -1.32 -1.97 18.43
N TYR A 63 -1.07 -1.36 17.27
CA TYR A 63 -1.90 -0.27 16.74
C TYR A 63 -2.97 -0.73 15.75
N TYR A 64 -2.82 -1.90 15.13
CA TYR A 64 -3.67 -2.37 14.03
C TYR A 64 -4.33 -3.72 14.30
N GLY A 65 -3.98 -4.40 15.40
CA GLY A 65 -4.53 -5.72 15.76
C GLY A 65 -4.02 -6.87 14.88
N ILE A 66 -3.02 -6.63 14.03
CA ILE A 66 -2.44 -7.65 13.14
C ILE A 66 -1.35 -8.40 13.90
N LYS A 67 -1.70 -9.58 14.42
CA LYS A 67 -0.83 -10.36 15.32
C LYS A 67 0.11 -11.30 14.57
N HIS A 68 -0.35 -11.88 13.47
CA HIS A 68 0.39 -12.90 12.73
C HIS A 68 0.92 -12.31 11.42
N TRP A 69 2.07 -11.65 11.50
CA TRP A 69 2.68 -10.99 10.35
C TRP A 69 4.12 -11.46 10.14
N ASP A 70 4.28 -12.59 9.45
CA ASP A 70 5.59 -13.15 9.14
C ASP A 70 5.71 -13.54 7.66
N PHE A 71 6.91 -13.35 7.12
CA PHE A 71 7.24 -13.54 5.71
C PHE A 71 8.75 -13.79 5.57
N PRO A 72 9.21 -14.36 4.44
CA PRO A 72 10.62 -14.69 4.25
C PRO A 72 11.54 -13.48 4.41
N ALA A 73 12.74 -13.70 4.95
CA ALA A 73 13.69 -12.62 5.26
C ALA A 73 14.24 -11.91 4.01
N ASP A 74 14.15 -12.54 2.84
CA ASP A 74 14.61 -11.99 1.57
C ASP A 74 13.65 -10.93 0.99
N ASN A 75 12.39 -10.89 1.45
CA ASN A 75 11.41 -9.92 1.00
C ASN A 75 11.55 -8.58 1.74
N LEU A 76 11.09 -7.51 1.08
CA LEU A 76 11.13 -6.17 1.65
C LEU A 76 10.26 -6.08 2.91
N CYS A 77 10.86 -5.71 4.04
CA CYS A 77 10.13 -5.31 5.25
C CYS A 77 9.64 -3.84 5.12
N PRO A 78 8.33 -3.58 4.96
CA PRO A 78 7.83 -2.23 4.75
C PRO A 78 7.79 -1.44 6.06
N PRO A 79 8.17 -0.15 6.06
CA PRO A 79 7.97 0.71 7.23
C PRO A 79 6.49 1.08 7.38
N ILE A 80 5.85 0.64 8.47
CA ILE A 80 4.40 0.79 8.69
C ILE A 80 3.89 2.23 8.53
N PRO A 81 4.52 3.27 9.11
CA PRO A 81 3.96 4.62 9.07
C PRO A 81 3.76 5.15 7.64
N GLY A 82 4.69 4.87 6.73
CA GLY A 82 4.59 5.33 5.34
C GLY A 82 3.55 4.56 4.52
N ARG A 83 3.28 3.29 4.88
CA ARG A 83 2.24 2.48 4.22
C ARG A 83 0.84 2.89 4.67
N ALA A 84 0.66 3.14 5.97
CA ALA A 84 -0.59 3.69 6.51
C ALA A 84 -0.90 5.06 5.90
N ASP A 85 0.12 5.90 5.71
CA ASP A 85 -0.02 7.22 5.10
C ASP A 85 -0.68 7.18 3.72
N TYR A 86 -0.29 6.23 2.86
CA TYR A 86 -0.90 6.06 1.54
C TYR A 86 -2.40 5.80 1.67
N LEU A 87 -2.79 4.86 2.53
CA LEU A 87 -4.20 4.52 2.76
C LEU A 87 -5.00 5.71 3.31
N HIS A 88 -4.42 6.51 4.19
CA HIS A 88 -5.08 7.71 4.68
C HIS A 88 -5.33 8.73 3.56
N TYR A 89 -4.37 8.96 2.66
CA TYR A 89 -4.59 9.82 1.49
C TYR A 89 -5.60 9.23 0.50
N MET A 90 -5.70 7.90 0.40
CA MET A 90 -6.76 7.26 -0.38
C MET A 90 -8.14 7.46 0.23
N ALA A 91 -8.26 7.37 1.55
CA ALA A 91 -9.50 7.70 2.24
C ALA A 91 -9.92 9.17 2.02
N ASP A 92 -8.96 10.11 2.04
CA ASP A 92 -9.23 11.50 1.67
C ASP A 92 -9.68 11.65 0.21
N LEU A 93 -9.07 10.90 -0.72
CA LEU A 93 -9.45 10.94 -2.13
C LEU A 93 -10.89 10.46 -2.35
N LEU A 94 -11.28 9.38 -1.66
CA LEU A 94 -12.66 8.89 -1.66
C LEU A 94 -13.61 9.89 -1.00
N GLY A 95 -13.23 10.47 0.15
CA GLY A 95 -14.02 11.49 0.84
C GLY A 95 -14.26 12.73 -0.03
N GLN A 96 -13.23 13.22 -0.73
CA GLN A 96 -13.37 14.33 -1.68
C GLN A 96 -14.27 13.97 -2.87
N SER A 97 -14.26 12.71 -3.28
CA SER A 97 -15.17 12.19 -4.29
C SER A 97 -16.60 12.05 -3.76
N ASN A 98 -16.82 12.11 -2.44
CA ASN A 98 -18.08 11.85 -1.75
C ASN A 98 -18.48 12.97 -0.78
N PHE A 99 -18.42 14.23 -1.22
CA PHE A 99 -18.87 15.40 -0.46
C PHE A 99 -18.24 15.54 0.94
N GLY A 100 -17.00 15.08 1.10
CA GLY A 100 -16.24 15.08 2.36
C GLY A 100 -16.50 13.87 3.27
N SER A 101 -17.47 13.01 2.96
CA SER A 101 -17.75 11.80 3.74
C SER A 101 -16.89 10.63 3.24
N ILE A 102 -15.96 10.16 4.07
CA ILE A 102 -15.12 9.00 3.72
C ILE A 102 -16.01 7.75 3.73
N PRO A 103 -16.14 7.01 2.62
CA PRO A 103 -16.84 5.74 2.64
C PRO A 103 -15.93 4.65 3.25
N GLU A 104 -16.49 3.88 4.17
CA GLU A 104 -15.77 2.87 4.96
C GLU A 104 -16.51 1.52 4.94
N GLY A 105 -15.83 0.49 5.43
CA GLY A 105 -16.35 -0.86 5.55
C GLY A 105 -16.36 -1.64 4.24
N GLU A 106 -17.05 -2.77 4.27
CA GLU A 106 -17.01 -3.81 3.23
C GLU A 106 -17.53 -3.38 1.85
N LYS A 107 -18.19 -2.22 1.76
CA LYS A 107 -18.67 -1.66 0.48
C LYS A 107 -17.54 -1.11 -0.39
N ILE A 108 -16.37 -0.85 0.21
CA ILE A 108 -15.19 -0.41 -0.50
C ILE A 108 -14.32 -1.62 -0.80
N THR A 109 -14.04 -1.82 -2.08
CA THR A 109 -13.20 -2.91 -2.59
C THR A 109 -11.98 -2.31 -3.26
N VAL A 110 -10.80 -2.76 -2.86
CA VAL A 110 -9.51 -2.22 -3.28
C VAL A 110 -8.72 -3.31 -4.01
N LEU A 111 -8.10 -2.96 -5.14
CA LEU A 111 -7.15 -3.85 -5.80
C LEU A 111 -5.72 -3.39 -5.48
N ASP A 112 -4.97 -4.18 -4.73
CA ASP A 112 -3.54 -3.95 -4.46
C ASP A 112 -2.67 -4.71 -5.46
N ILE A 113 -1.87 -3.98 -6.24
CA ILE A 113 -1.05 -4.51 -7.33
C ILE A 113 0.39 -4.63 -6.83
N GLY A 114 0.91 -5.87 -6.83
CA GLY A 114 2.18 -6.18 -6.17
C GLY A 114 2.01 -6.18 -4.66
N VAL A 115 1.06 -7.00 -4.18
CA VAL A 115 0.74 -7.12 -2.75
C VAL A 115 1.97 -7.55 -1.91
N GLY A 116 2.92 -8.24 -2.56
CA GLY A 116 4.17 -8.71 -1.98
C GLY A 116 3.97 -9.75 -0.88
N ALA A 117 5.05 -10.39 -0.46
CA ALA A 117 4.99 -11.43 0.57
C ALA A 117 4.45 -10.94 1.94
N ASN A 118 4.41 -9.62 2.15
CA ASN A 118 4.06 -8.99 3.43
C ASN A 118 2.58 -8.56 3.55
N CYS A 119 1.78 -8.54 2.47
CA CYS A 119 0.35 -8.21 2.52
C CYS A 119 0.01 -6.90 3.26
N ILE A 120 0.89 -5.89 3.16
CA ILE A 120 0.83 -4.76 4.09
C ILE A 120 -0.34 -3.81 3.85
N TYR A 121 -0.67 -3.48 2.60
CA TYR A 121 -1.79 -2.57 2.31
C TYR A 121 -3.15 -3.18 2.66
N PRO A 122 -3.44 -4.46 2.32
CA PRO A 122 -4.64 -5.13 2.79
C PRO A 122 -4.74 -5.15 4.32
N ALA A 123 -3.66 -5.54 5.02
CA ALA A 123 -3.67 -5.64 6.48
C ALA A 123 -4.02 -4.31 7.15
N LEU A 124 -3.38 -3.22 6.71
CA LEU A 124 -3.62 -1.88 7.25
C LEU A 124 -4.99 -1.32 6.84
N GLY A 125 -5.41 -1.52 5.58
CA GLY A 125 -6.66 -0.97 5.07
C GLY A 125 -7.89 -1.60 5.69
N VAL A 126 -7.85 -2.91 5.94
CA VAL A 126 -8.88 -3.61 6.72
C VAL A 126 -8.94 -3.07 8.15
N SER A 127 -7.78 -2.93 8.81
CA SER A 127 -7.71 -2.44 10.20
C SER A 127 -8.20 -0.99 10.36
N GLU A 128 -7.79 -0.09 9.46
CA GLU A 128 -8.09 1.33 9.56
C GLU A 128 -9.49 1.69 9.08
N TYR A 129 -9.98 1.01 8.05
CA TYR A 129 -11.19 1.43 7.31
C TYR A 129 -12.20 0.32 7.05
N GLY A 130 -11.90 -0.93 7.43
CA GLY A 130 -12.78 -2.08 7.18
C GLY A 130 -12.99 -2.39 5.69
N TRP A 131 -12.11 -1.91 4.81
CA TRP A 131 -12.22 -2.12 3.37
C TRP A 131 -11.93 -3.58 3.00
N LYS A 132 -12.52 -4.04 1.89
CA LYS A 132 -12.17 -5.31 1.25
C LYS A 132 -11.02 -5.13 0.27
N PHE A 133 -10.16 -6.13 0.16
CA PHE A 133 -9.00 -6.13 -0.71
C PHE A 133 -8.96 -7.38 -1.58
N VAL A 134 -8.56 -7.16 -2.83
CA VAL A 134 -7.96 -8.18 -3.67
C VAL A 134 -6.50 -7.78 -3.83
N GLY A 135 -5.56 -8.63 -3.42
CA GLY A 135 -4.13 -8.44 -3.66
C GLY A 135 -3.66 -9.31 -4.81
N SER A 136 -2.91 -8.75 -5.76
CA SER A 136 -2.28 -9.52 -6.83
C SER A 136 -0.76 -9.47 -6.76
N ASP A 137 -0.12 -10.58 -7.11
CA ASP A 137 1.34 -10.63 -7.29
C ASP A 137 1.71 -11.60 -8.42
N ALA A 138 2.86 -11.37 -9.04
CA ALA A 138 3.40 -12.24 -10.08
C ALA A 138 4.27 -13.37 -9.50
N ASP A 139 4.80 -13.21 -8.27
CA ASP A 139 5.59 -14.25 -7.61
C ASP A 139 4.67 -15.19 -6.79
N PRO A 140 4.60 -16.50 -7.13
CA PRO A 140 3.85 -17.49 -6.36
C PRO A 140 4.26 -17.58 -4.88
N ASN A 141 5.53 -17.30 -4.55
CA ASN A 141 5.99 -17.31 -3.16
C ASN A 141 5.41 -16.13 -2.38
N SER A 142 5.36 -14.95 -3.00
CA SER A 142 4.73 -13.76 -2.42
C SER A 142 3.23 -13.97 -2.25
N VAL A 143 2.55 -14.56 -3.24
CA VAL A 143 1.13 -14.98 -3.13
C VAL A 143 0.92 -15.92 -1.94
N ALA A 144 1.73 -16.98 -1.83
CA ALA A 144 1.60 -17.96 -0.76
C ALA A 144 1.86 -17.35 0.63
N SER A 145 2.86 -16.46 0.74
CA SER A 145 3.16 -15.75 2.00
C SER A 145 2.04 -14.78 2.38
N ALA A 146 1.56 -13.97 1.44
CA ALA A 146 0.46 -13.04 1.67
C ALA A 146 -0.84 -13.75 2.05
N GLY A 147 -1.14 -14.87 1.39
CA GLY A 147 -2.29 -15.72 1.70
C GLY A 147 -2.22 -16.25 3.14
N LYS A 148 -1.06 -16.76 3.58
CA LYS A 148 -0.86 -17.21 4.97
C LYS A 148 -1.09 -16.09 5.99
N ILE A 149 -0.60 -14.88 5.71
CA ILE A 149 -0.84 -13.71 6.58
C ILE A 149 -2.34 -13.40 6.65
N ALA A 150 -3.05 -13.38 5.52
CA ALA A 150 -4.49 -13.13 5.49
C ALA A 150 -5.27 -14.20 6.27
N GLU A 151 -4.95 -15.47 6.09
CA GLU A 151 -5.61 -16.59 6.77
C GLU A 151 -5.33 -16.63 8.28
N SER A 152 -4.14 -16.18 8.70
CA SER A 152 -3.71 -16.24 10.10
C SER A 152 -4.25 -15.09 10.96
N ASN A 153 -4.90 -14.08 10.36
CA ASN A 153 -5.51 -12.97 11.10
C ASN A 153 -7.02 -12.93 10.83
N GLU A 154 -7.84 -13.18 11.86
CA GLU A 154 -9.29 -13.32 11.74
C GLU A 154 -9.96 -12.16 11.00
N GLN A 155 -9.55 -10.92 11.27
CA GLN A 155 -10.09 -9.73 10.61
C GLN A 155 -9.80 -9.67 9.10
N LEU A 156 -8.76 -10.35 8.61
CA LEU A 156 -8.36 -10.33 7.20
C LEU A 156 -9.02 -11.46 6.39
N LYS A 157 -9.33 -12.59 7.02
CA LYS A 157 -9.72 -13.85 6.36
C LYS A 157 -10.85 -13.71 5.35
N ASP A 158 -11.90 -12.95 5.69
CA ASP A 158 -13.07 -12.75 4.80
C ASP A 158 -13.02 -11.41 4.05
N ASN A 159 -11.98 -10.61 4.28
CA ASN A 159 -11.82 -9.27 3.71
C ASN A 159 -10.65 -9.16 2.72
N VAL A 160 -9.78 -10.18 2.62
CA VAL A 160 -8.60 -10.17 1.77
C VAL A 160 -8.56 -11.43 0.91
N GLU A 161 -8.65 -11.25 -0.40
CA GLU A 161 -8.39 -12.30 -1.38
C GLU A 161 -7.01 -12.08 -2.02
N ILE A 162 -6.21 -13.13 -2.19
CA ILE A 162 -4.91 -13.05 -2.87
C ILE A 162 -4.95 -13.84 -4.17
N ARG A 163 -4.54 -13.20 -5.27
CA ARG A 163 -4.54 -13.76 -6.63
C ARG A 163 -3.13 -13.80 -7.20
N LEU A 164 -2.79 -14.93 -7.84
CA LEU A 164 -1.60 -15.02 -8.68
C LEU A 164 -1.89 -14.38 -10.05
N GLN A 165 -1.00 -13.49 -10.50
CA GLN A 165 -1.03 -12.98 -11.87
C GLN A 165 -0.68 -14.12 -12.83
N PRO A 166 -1.58 -14.52 -13.73
CA PRO A 166 -1.31 -15.62 -14.66
C PRO A 166 -0.24 -15.25 -15.69
N ASP A 167 -0.13 -13.95 -16.00
CA ASP A 167 0.90 -13.37 -16.84
C ASP A 167 1.56 -12.21 -16.08
N ALA A 168 2.85 -12.36 -15.75
CA ALA A 168 3.63 -11.33 -15.07
C ALA A 168 3.77 -10.04 -15.90
N ASP A 169 3.51 -10.13 -17.20
CA ASP A 169 3.43 -9.01 -18.11
C ASP A 169 2.01 -8.42 -18.25
N SER A 170 1.06 -8.78 -17.40
CA SER A 170 -0.29 -8.21 -17.41
C SER A 170 -0.65 -7.69 -16.02
N VAL A 171 -0.83 -6.37 -15.91
CA VAL A 171 -1.12 -5.74 -14.60
C VAL A 171 -2.57 -5.97 -14.16
N PHE A 172 -3.51 -5.88 -15.11
CA PHE A 172 -4.95 -5.99 -14.81
C PHE A 172 -5.62 -7.18 -15.49
N HIS A 173 -5.15 -7.58 -16.66
CA HIS A 173 -5.72 -8.71 -17.39
C HIS A 173 -5.50 -10.01 -16.62
N GLY A 174 -6.55 -10.82 -16.48
CA GLY A 174 -6.53 -12.05 -15.68
C GLY A 174 -6.62 -11.82 -14.16
N ILE A 175 -6.55 -10.56 -13.69
CA ILE A 175 -6.77 -10.20 -12.30
C ILE A 175 -8.15 -9.60 -12.09
N ILE A 176 -8.55 -8.63 -12.91
CA ILE A 176 -9.90 -8.04 -12.86
C ILE A 176 -10.82 -8.91 -13.72
N GLY A 177 -11.78 -9.57 -13.06
CA GLY A 177 -12.81 -10.36 -13.72
C GLY A 177 -13.97 -9.52 -14.27
N ASP A 178 -14.81 -10.16 -15.09
CA ASP A 178 -15.98 -9.53 -15.67
C ASP A 178 -16.97 -9.11 -14.57
N GLY A 179 -17.41 -7.85 -14.62
CA GLY A 179 -18.34 -7.28 -13.65
C GLY A 179 -17.73 -6.94 -12.28
N GLU A 180 -16.46 -7.28 -12.02
CA GLU A 180 -15.77 -6.85 -10.80
C GLU A 180 -15.58 -5.34 -10.80
N ARG A 181 -15.74 -4.74 -9.62
CA ARG A 181 -15.64 -3.30 -9.41
C ARG A 181 -14.75 -2.99 -8.22
N PHE A 182 -13.77 -2.12 -8.44
CA PHE A 182 -12.84 -1.64 -7.43
C PHE A 182 -13.01 -0.13 -7.25
N ASP A 183 -13.16 0.30 -6.00
CA ASP A 183 -13.28 1.72 -5.66
C ASP A 183 -11.95 2.44 -5.82
N PHE A 184 -10.83 1.71 -5.66
CA PHE A 184 -9.55 2.15 -6.19
C PHE A 184 -8.56 1.01 -6.36
N THR A 185 -7.54 1.25 -7.18
CA THR A 185 -6.32 0.42 -7.23
C THR A 185 -5.20 1.08 -6.42
N LEU A 186 -4.34 0.27 -5.79
CA LEU A 186 -3.10 0.67 -5.15
C LEU A 186 -1.93 0.03 -5.88
N CYS A 187 -0.80 0.74 -5.93
CA CYS A 187 0.44 0.18 -6.43
C CYS A 187 1.62 0.91 -5.80
N ASN A 188 2.56 0.15 -5.25
CA ASN A 188 3.90 0.63 -4.94
C ASN A 188 4.89 0.00 -5.93
N PRO A 189 5.17 0.66 -7.07
CA PRO A 189 5.84 0.02 -8.18
C PRO A 189 7.28 -0.37 -7.87
N PRO A 190 7.83 -1.37 -8.59
CA PRO A 190 9.25 -1.69 -8.53
C PRO A 190 10.11 -0.47 -8.89
N PHE A 191 11.20 -0.25 -8.14
CA PHE A 191 11.94 1.01 -8.18
C PHE A 191 13.11 1.03 -9.18
N HIS A 192 13.66 -0.14 -9.49
CA HIS A 192 14.93 -0.28 -10.18
C HIS A 192 14.74 -0.90 -11.57
N SER A 193 15.53 -0.42 -12.53
CA SER A 193 15.52 -0.94 -13.91
C SER A 193 16.35 -2.19 -14.09
N SER A 194 17.27 -2.46 -13.16
CA SER A 194 18.15 -3.63 -13.12
C SER A 194 18.67 -3.89 -11.70
N GLU A 195 19.23 -5.08 -11.51
CA GLU A 195 19.93 -5.47 -10.29
C GLU A 195 21.10 -4.51 -9.97
N GLU A 196 21.88 -4.13 -10.99
CA GLU A 196 22.98 -3.16 -10.84
C GLU A 196 22.51 -1.78 -10.33
N GLU A 197 21.33 -1.30 -10.77
CA GLU A 197 20.75 -0.05 -10.24
C GLU A 197 20.29 -0.21 -8.78
N ALA A 198 19.73 -1.37 -8.43
CA ALA A 198 19.32 -1.69 -7.07
C ALA A 198 20.52 -1.75 -6.12
N GLU A 199 21.62 -2.38 -6.55
CA GLU A 199 22.89 -2.49 -5.83
C GLU A 199 23.48 -1.12 -5.52
N LYS A 200 23.60 -0.25 -6.54
CA LYS A 200 24.08 1.14 -6.38
C LYS A 200 23.18 1.94 -5.43
N GLY A 201 21.87 1.71 -5.48
CA GLY A 201 20.89 2.32 -4.57
C GLY A 201 21.10 1.90 -3.11
N THR A 202 21.30 0.61 -2.88
CA THR A 202 21.58 0.03 -1.56
C THR A 202 22.91 0.54 -1.00
N GLN A 203 23.97 0.56 -1.81
CA GLN A 203 25.29 1.10 -1.40
C GLN A 203 25.21 2.57 -0.95
N ARG A 204 24.42 3.41 -1.64
CA ARG A 204 24.20 4.81 -1.23
C ARG A 204 23.43 4.90 0.09
N LYS A 205 22.38 4.08 0.29
CA LYS A 205 21.59 4.04 1.52
C LYS A 205 22.44 3.63 2.72
N VAL A 206 23.21 2.55 2.59
CA VAL A 206 24.11 2.07 3.65
C VAL A 206 25.11 3.16 4.03
N ARG A 207 25.76 3.79 3.05
CA ARG A 207 26.68 4.91 3.32
C ARG A 207 26.02 6.06 4.07
N ASN A 208 24.78 6.40 3.73
CA ASN A 208 24.04 7.48 4.40
C ASN A 208 23.60 7.11 5.82
N LEU A 209 23.39 5.83 6.12
CA LEU A 209 22.97 5.33 7.43
C LEU A 209 24.15 5.10 8.37
N THR A 210 25.25 4.55 7.88
CA THR A 210 26.41 4.13 8.71
C THR A 210 27.60 5.09 8.64
N GLY A 211 27.66 5.97 7.64
CA GLY A 211 28.81 6.84 7.37
C GLY A 211 30.04 6.10 6.81
N LYS A 212 29.98 4.77 6.62
CA LYS A 212 31.10 3.93 6.15
C LYS A 212 31.00 3.59 4.66
N LYS A 213 32.14 3.28 4.01
CA LYS A 213 32.17 2.73 2.64
C LYS A 213 31.63 1.29 2.66
N ALA A 214 30.86 0.94 1.63
CA ALA A 214 30.10 -0.31 1.53
C ALA A 214 30.93 -1.61 1.60
N ALA A 215 32.26 -1.54 1.42
CA ALA A 215 33.12 -2.72 1.50
C ALA A 215 33.23 -3.32 2.93
N GLU A 216 32.85 -2.58 3.96
CA GLU A 216 32.85 -3.04 5.37
C GLU A 216 31.45 -3.26 5.96
N ALA A 217 30.40 -2.99 5.17
CA ALA A 217 29.03 -3.20 5.63
C ALA A 217 28.49 -4.43 4.89
N GLU A 218 28.28 -5.52 5.62
CA GLU A 218 27.37 -6.58 5.18
C GLU A 218 26.12 -5.92 4.60
N LEU A 219 25.63 -6.42 3.47
CA LEU A 219 24.48 -5.87 2.74
C LEU A 219 23.24 -6.00 3.66
N ASN A 220 23.10 -5.05 4.59
CA ASN A 220 22.15 -5.02 5.71
C ASN A 220 20.74 -4.60 5.26
N PHE A 221 20.42 -4.80 4.00
CA PHE A 221 19.05 -4.80 3.52
C PHE A 221 18.88 -6.16 2.88
N SER A 222 17.89 -6.93 3.35
CA SER A 222 17.31 -8.09 2.65
C SER A 222 17.52 -7.90 1.16
N GLY A 223 18.23 -8.83 0.50
CA GLY A 223 18.97 -8.64 -0.76
C GLY A 223 18.20 -7.97 -1.90
N ILE A 224 18.75 -7.94 -3.11
CA ILE A 224 17.97 -7.43 -4.24
C ILE A 224 16.83 -8.41 -4.53
N SER A 225 15.69 -8.20 -3.88
CA SER A 225 14.46 -8.93 -4.15
C SER A 225 14.04 -8.59 -5.58
N GLN A 226 13.70 -9.63 -6.35
CA GLN A 226 13.17 -9.47 -7.70
C GLN A 226 11.95 -8.55 -7.74
N GLU A 227 11.21 -8.42 -6.62
CA GLU A 227 10.10 -7.48 -6.42
C GLU A 227 10.49 -6.00 -6.64
N LEU A 228 11.79 -5.66 -6.61
CA LEU A 228 12.26 -4.29 -6.77
C LEU A 228 12.72 -3.95 -8.19
N ILE A 229 12.81 -4.95 -9.08
CA ILE A 229 13.33 -4.79 -10.44
C ILE A 229 12.19 -4.94 -11.44
N TYR A 230 12.15 -4.03 -12.40
CA TYR A 230 11.31 -4.18 -13.58
C TYR A 230 12.08 -3.69 -14.81
N PRO A 231 12.03 -4.39 -15.96
CA PRO A 231 12.69 -3.91 -17.17
C PRO A 231 12.24 -2.49 -17.55
N GLY A 232 13.17 -1.53 -17.54
CA GLY A 232 12.89 -0.10 -17.77
C GLY A 232 12.46 0.69 -16.51
N GLY A 233 12.43 0.02 -15.35
CA GLY A 233 12.22 0.59 -14.02
C GLY A 233 10.80 1.11 -13.75
N GLU A 234 10.67 1.89 -12.68
CA GLU A 234 9.40 2.46 -12.19
C GLU A 234 8.56 3.08 -13.32
N ILE A 235 9.18 3.84 -14.21
CA ILE A 235 8.43 4.54 -15.28
C ILE A 235 7.88 3.57 -16.33
N ALA A 236 8.59 2.50 -16.68
CA ALA A 236 8.10 1.53 -17.65
C ALA A 236 6.89 0.78 -17.09
N PHE A 237 6.96 0.38 -15.82
CA PHE A 237 5.84 -0.25 -15.11
C PHE A 237 4.62 0.67 -15.07
N ILE A 238 4.78 1.93 -14.65
CA ILE A 238 3.65 2.88 -14.55
C ILE A 238 3.03 3.15 -15.93
N ARG A 239 3.83 3.31 -17.00
CA ARG A 239 3.28 3.50 -18.36
C ARG A 239 2.44 2.31 -18.80
N LYS A 240 2.88 1.09 -18.49
CA LYS A 240 2.14 -0.14 -18.79
C LYS A 240 0.83 -0.21 -18.03
N MET A 241 0.86 0.04 -16.71
CA MET A 241 -0.32 0.14 -15.86
C MET A 241 -1.32 1.16 -16.41
N ILE A 242 -0.87 2.37 -16.78
CA ILE A 242 -1.74 3.39 -17.38
C ILE A 242 -2.36 2.90 -18.69
N LYS A 243 -1.58 2.29 -19.58
CA LYS A 243 -2.07 1.77 -20.85
C LYS A 243 -3.13 0.69 -20.67
N GLU A 244 -2.88 -0.30 -19.80
CA GLU A 244 -3.83 -1.39 -19.53
C GLU A 244 -5.09 -0.90 -18.83
N SER A 245 -4.98 0.09 -17.92
CA SER A 245 -6.12 0.61 -17.15
C SER A 245 -7.27 1.12 -18.03
N ARG A 246 -7.00 1.49 -19.29
CA ARG A 246 -8.02 1.91 -20.27
C ARG A 246 -9.05 0.82 -20.53
N ALA A 247 -8.65 -0.44 -20.62
CA ALA A 247 -9.56 -1.57 -20.85
C ALA A 247 -10.50 -1.79 -19.65
N PHE A 248 -10.05 -1.44 -18.46
CA PHE A 248 -10.76 -1.60 -17.18
C PHE A 248 -11.35 -0.28 -16.67
N GLY A 249 -11.47 0.73 -17.54
CA GLY A 249 -11.84 2.09 -17.13
C GLY A 249 -13.21 2.20 -16.46
N LYS A 250 -14.10 1.22 -16.67
CA LYS A 250 -15.42 1.13 -16.02
C LYS A 250 -15.46 0.17 -14.82
N ASN A 251 -14.37 -0.58 -14.58
CA ASN A 251 -14.22 -1.49 -13.44
C ASN A 251 -13.61 -0.78 -12.23
N CYS A 252 -12.95 0.37 -12.40
CA CYS A 252 -12.30 1.08 -11.30
C CYS A 252 -12.77 2.52 -11.21
N TYR A 253 -13.12 2.98 -10.01
CA TYR A 253 -13.40 4.41 -9.80
C TYR A 253 -12.11 5.23 -9.91
N TRP A 254 -11.08 4.86 -9.13
CA TRP A 254 -9.74 5.45 -9.22
C TRP A 254 -8.69 4.39 -9.52
N PHE A 255 -7.82 4.66 -10.49
CA PHE A 255 -6.54 3.99 -10.58
C PHE A 255 -5.49 4.84 -9.86
N THR A 256 -4.66 4.23 -9.01
CA THR A 256 -3.58 4.97 -8.35
C THR A 256 -2.27 4.19 -8.30
N THR A 257 -1.16 4.94 -8.27
CA THR A 257 0.18 4.41 -8.02
C THR A 257 1.02 5.43 -7.28
N LEU A 258 1.96 4.95 -6.46
CA LEU A 258 3.06 5.78 -5.98
C LEU A 258 4.02 6.11 -7.13
N VAL A 259 4.58 7.32 -7.07
CA VAL A 259 5.71 7.75 -7.90
C VAL A 259 6.80 8.24 -6.96
N SER A 260 7.94 7.56 -6.92
CA SER A 260 9.04 7.92 -6.03
C SER A 260 9.89 9.04 -6.61
N LYS A 261 10.24 8.98 -7.90
CA LYS A 261 11.11 9.96 -8.56
C LYS A 261 10.30 11.10 -9.20
N GLU A 262 10.54 12.34 -8.78
CA GLU A 262 9.83 13.51 -9.36
C GLU A 262 10.07 13.64 -10.87
N SER A 263 11.28 13.28 -11.32
CA SER A 263 11.66 13.25 -12.74
C SER A 263 10.79 12.32 -13.59
N ASN A 264 10.07 11.37 -13.00
CA ASN A 264 9.14 10.50 -13.71
C ASN A 264 7.79 11.18 -14.01
N LEU A 265 7.40 12.22 -13.26
CA LEU A 265 6.05 12.83 -13.37
C LEU A 265 5.72 13.30 -14.78
N LYS A 266 6.64 13.97 -15.47
CA LYS A 266 6.41 14.46 -16.83
C LYS A 266 6.03 13.32 -17.79
N LYS A 267 6.72 12.18 -17.66
CA LYS A 267 6.45 10.99 -18.48
C LYS A 267 5.16 10.30 -18.08
N VAL A 268 4.83 10.27 -16.79
CA VAL A 268 3.54 9.76 -16.28
C VAL A 268 2.39 10.59 -16.83
N TYR A 269 2.48 11.92 -16.80
CA TYR A 269 1.43 12.80 -17.32
C TYR A 269 1.23 12.66 -18.84
N SER A 270 2.32 12.52 -19.60
CA SER A 270 2.25 12.20 -21.04
C SER A 270 1.49 10.90 -21.28
N ALA A 271 1.79 9.84 -20.52
CA ALA A 271 1.11 8.55 -20.67
C ALA A 271 -0.38 8.63 -20.29
N LEU A 272 -0.74 9.41 -19.28
CA LEU A 272 -2.13 9.66 -18.91
C LEU A 272 -2.91 10.39 -20.02
N GLU A 273 -2.26 11.36 -20.68
CA GLU A 273 -2.83 12.10 -21.81
C GLU A 273 -3.00 11.18 -23.04
N GLU A 274 -1.98 10.37 -23.35
CA GLU A 274 -2.05 9.33 -24.40
C GLU A 274 -3.17 8.32 -24.14
N ALA A 275 -3.42 7.96 -22.87
CA ALA A 275 -4.49 7.04 -22.48
C ALA A 275 -5.90 7.67 -22.54
N GLN A 276 -6.01 8.99 -22.74
CA GLN A 276 -7.28 9.72 -22.81
C GLN A 276 -8.14 9.57 -21.54
N ILE A 277 -7.49 9.63 -20.37
CA ILE A 277 -8.19 9.67 -19.08
C ILE A 277 -9.10 10.90 -18.96
N VAL A 278 -10.15 10.79 -18.15
CA VAL A 278 -11.11 11.90 -17.92
C VAL A 278 -10.51 12.93 -16.95
N TYR A 279 -9.92 12.45 -15.86
CA TYR A 279 -9.37 13.32 -14.83
C TYR A 279 -8.17 12.67 -14.13
N ARG A 280 -7.21 13.50 -13.73
CA ARG A 280 -6.06 13.11 -12.91
C ARG A 280 -5.91 14.01 -11.70
N LYS A 281 -5.31 13.47 -10.64
CA LYS A 281 -4.88 14.19 -9.45
C LYS A 281 -3.53 13.67 -8.98
N THR A 282 -2.65 14.59 -8.57
CA THR A 282 -1.39 14.25 -7.91
C THR A 282 -1.44 14.71 -6.47
N ILE A 283 -1.19 13.81 -5.54
CA ILE A 283 -1.23 14.06 -4.10
C ILE A 283 0.21 13.96 -3.56
N PRO A 284 0.79 15.06 -3.03
CA PRO A 284 2.12 15.01 -2.45
C PRO A 284 2.11 14.21 -1.14
N MET A 285 3.15 13.42 -0.91
CA MET A 285 3.36 12.65 0.32
C MET A 285 4.78 12.84 0.85
N GLY A 286 4.97 12.73 2.16
CA GLY A 286 6.29 12.81 2.77
C GLY A 286 6.41 12.00 4.05
N THR A 287 7.41 11.12 4.13
CA THR A 287 7.74 10.41 5.38
C THR A 287 9.24 10.53 5.64
N GLY A 288 9.61 11.18 6.74
CA GLY A 288 11.00 11.48 7.05
C GLY A 288 11.67 12.27 5.93
N ASN A 289 12.76 11.74 5.36
CA ASN A 289 13.52 12.36 4.27
C ASN A 289 13.03 11.98 2.87
N LYS A 290 12.05 11.07 2.75
CA LYS A 290 11.55 10.62 1.45
C LYS A 290 10.34 11.44 1.05
N VAL A 291 10.38 11.97 -0.17
CA VAL A 291 9.24 12.61 -0.83
C VAL A 291 8.73 11.64 -1.88
N SER A 292 7.47 11.26 -1.76
CA SER A 292 6.73 10.48 -2.75
C SER A 292 5.49 11.26 -3.14
N ARG A 293 4.73 10.71 -4.08
CA ARG A 293 3.45 11.27 -4.50
C ARG A 293 2.57 10.16 -5.03
N ILE A 294 1.27 10.28 -4.80
CA ILE A 294 0.27 9.43 -5.42
C ILE A 294 -0.16 10.12 -6.70
N VAL A 295 -0.14 9.40 -7.80
CA VAL A 295 -0.82 9.82 -9.02
C VAL A 295 -2.10 8.98 -9.13
N ALA A 296 -3.24 9.66 -9.16
CA ALA A 296 -4.56 9.07 -9.29
C ALA A 296 -5.20 9.52 -10.60
N TRP A 297 -5.89 8.61 -11.29
CA TRP A 297 -6.64 8.92 -12.50
C TRP A 297 -7.91 8.10 -12.62
N THR A 298 -8.85 8.57 -13.44
CA THR A 298 -10.11 7.89 -13.70
C THR A 298 -10.54 8.05 -15.16
N PHE A 299 -11.25 7.03 -15.66
CA PHE A 299 -11.93 7.05 -16.96
C PHE A 299 -13.44 7.25 -16.82
N LEU A 300 -13.93 7.37 -15.58
CA LEU A 300 -15.35 7.62 -15.32
C LEU A 300 -15.66 9.10 -15.56
N THR A 301 -16.72 9.37 -16.33
CA THR A 301 -17.28 10.71 -16.44
C THR A 301 -17.85 11.17 -15.10
N ARG A 302 -18.22 12.45 -15.01
CA ARG A 302 -18.83 12.98 -13.79
C ARG A 302 -20.13 12.25 -13.45
N GLU A 303 -20.94 11.94 -14.46
CA GLU A 303 -22.21 11.24 -14.35
C GLU A 303 -22.00 9.79 -13.88
N GLU A 304 -21.03 9.09 -14.44
CA GLU A 304 -20.70 7.72 -14.02
C GLU A 304 -20.13 7.67 -12.60
N GLN A 305 -19.31 8.65 -12.23
CA GLN A 305 -18.85 8.82 -10.85
C GLN A 305 -20.02 9.07 -9.90
N MET A 306 -21.00 9.90 -10.28
CA MET A 306 -22.22 10.09 -9.48
C MET A 306 -22.95 8.75 -9.30
N GLN A 307 -23.22 8.04 -10.38
CA GLN A 307 -23.92 6.76 -10.34
C GLN A 307 -23.18 5.73 -9.47
N TRP A 308 -21.86 5.64 -9.58
CA TRP A 308 -21.06 4.73 -8.75
C TRP A 308 -21.27 4.96 -7.25
N ARG A 309 -21.32 6.23 -6.81
CA ARG A 309 -21.53 6.56 -5.39
C ARG A 309 -22.93 6.19 -4.92
N GLU A 310 -23.93 6.46 -5.76
CA GLU A 310 -25.32 6.08 -5.49
C GLU A 310 -25.45 4.56 -5.33
N ASP A 311 -24.82 3.80 -6.23
CA ASP A 311 -24.91 2.34 -6.26
C ASP A 311 -24.12 1.67 -5.12
N ARG A 312 -22.94 2.22 -4.77
CA ARG A 312 -21.96 1.53 -3.91
C ARG A 312 -21.68 2.21 -2.58
N TRP A 313 -21.65 3.54 -2.52
CA TRP A 313 -21.17 4.26 -1.33
C TRP A 313 -22.29 4.69 -0.39
N LYS A 314 -23.51 4.87 -0.90
CA LYS A 314 -24.66 5.19 -0.06
C LYS A 314 -25.06 4.01 0.82
N VAL A 315 -25.42 4.32 2.07
CA VAL A 315 -26.05 3.36 2.97
C VAL A 315 -27.50 3.24 2.51
N LYS A 316 -27.89 2.07 1.98
CA LYS A 316 -29.31 1.79 1.76
C LYS A 316 -29.99 1.80 3.12
N THR A 317 -30.81 2.81 3.38
CA THR A 317 -31.65 2.84 4.57
C THR A 317 -32.65 1.68 4.50
N THR A 318 -33.04 1.17 5.66
CA THR A 318 -33.83 -0.05 5.83
C THR A 318 -35.14 -0.06 5.01
N ASP A 319 -35.65 1.11 4.64
CA ASP A 319 -36.88 1.29 3.85
C ASP A 319 -36.73 0.93 2.36
N GLU A 320 -35.52 0.96 1.79
CA GLU A 320 -35.30 0.59 0.39
C GLU A 320 -35.23 -0.93 0.16
N LYS A 321 -34.91 -1.70 1.21
CA LYS A 321 -34.91 -3.17 1.14
C LYS A 321 -36.32 -3.76 1.02
N GLN A 322 -37.36 -3.06 1.48
CA GLN A 322 -38.75 -3.52 1.39
C GLN A 322 -39.39 -3.27 0.01
N LYS A 323 -38.82 -2.38 -0.82
CA LYS A 323 -39.38 -2.05 -2.15
C LYS A 323 -38.89 -2.96 -3.29
N GLN A 324 -37.98 -3.89 -3.04
CA GLN A 324 -37.43 -4.81 -4.04
C GLN A 324 -37.93 -6.26 -3.93
N GLN A 325 -38.87 -6.57 -3.02
CA GLN A 325 -39.59 -7.83 -3.09
C GLN A 325 -40.76 -7.71 -4.08
N PRO A 326 -40.79 -8.49 -5.18
CA PRO A 326 -42.00 -8.59 -5.98
C PRO A 326 -43.10 -9.19 -5.11
N ASP A 327 -44.23 -8.49 -5.08
CA ASP A 327 -45.45 -8.88 -4.37
C ASP A 327 -45.90 -10.25 -4.88
N SER A 328 -45.55 -11.30 -4.15
CA SER A 328 -45.98 -12.67 -4.40
C SER A 328 -47.21 -12.93 -3.56
N ARG A 329 -48.33 -12.33 -3.97
CA ARG A 329 -49.66 -12.72 -3.53
C ARG A 329 -50.57 -12.83 -4.76
N VAL A 330 -50.71 -14.06 -5.25
CA VAL A 330 -51.91 -14.56 -5.92
C VAL A 330 -52.58 -15.51 -4.93
#